data_AF-A0AAP4NIF6-F1
#
_entry.id   AF-A0AAP4NIF6-F1
#
_cell.length_a   1.000
_cell.length_b   1.000
_cell.length_c   1.000
_cell.angle_alpha   90.00
_cell.angle_beta   90.00
_cell.angle_gamma   90.00
#
_symmetry.space_group_name_H-M   'P 1'
#
loop_
_entity.id
_entity.type
_entity.pdbx_description
1 polymer ?
#
loop_
_entity_poly.entity_id
_entity_poly.type
_entity_poly.pdbx_seq_one_letter_code
_entity_poly.pdbx_strand_id
1 'polypeptide(L)'
;MGAIKPLTRYDQGVVSSLYICFRLRDGAEADADFFRHYFEEGMLNEGLSGIAQEGARNHGLLNVGVGDFFKLRLHIPDVIEQRRIAAILNMAEQKERLITAQLGKLRDEKKALMSQLLTGKRRVRLPADEAAHA
;
A
#
# COMPACT_ATOMS: atom_id res chain seq x y z
N MET A 1 -9.27 10.96 -7.67
CA MET A 1 -8.08 11.85 -7.68
C MET A 1 -6.87 11.06 -8.17
N GLY A 2 -5.82 11.71 -8.68
CA GLY A 2 -4.62 11.03 -9.21
C GLY A 2 -3.82 10.25 -8.14
N ALA A 3 -2.69 9.68 -8.53
CA ALA A 3 -1.81 8.94 -7.63
C ALA A 3 -0.39 9.55 -7.58
N ILE A 4 0.16 9.67 -6.38
CA ILE A 4 1.56 10.03 -6.14
C ILE A 4 2.23 8.82 -5.52
N LYS A 5 3.28 8.30 -6.16
CA LYS A 5 3.95 7.06 -5.74
C LYS A 5 5.47 7.20 -5.83
N PRO A 6 6.22 6.76 -4.81
CA PRO A 6 7.67 6.71 -4.88
C PRO A 6 8.13 5.62 -5.87
N LEU A 7 9.28 5.84 -6.50
CA LEU A 7 9.96 4.81 -7.27
C LEU A 7 10.71 3.88 -6.31
N THR A 8 10.21 2.64 -6.14
CA THR A 8 10.73 1.69 -5.13
C THR A 8 11.37 0.44 -5.72
N ARG A 9 11.03 0.07 -6.96
CA ARG A 9 11.48 -1.21 -7.57
C ARG A 9 12.80 -1.12 -8.31
N TYR A 10 13.18 0.07 -8.75
CA TYR A 10 14.35 0.31 -9.60
C TYR A 10 15.01 1.63 -9.20
N ASP A 11 16.29 1.80 -9.55
CA ASP A 11 17.03 3.03 -9.24
C ASP A 11 16.58 4.22 -10.09
N GLN A 12 16.06 3.95 -11.30
CA GLN A 12 15.62 4.95 -12.26
C GLN A 12 14.40 4.45 -13.05
N GLY A 13 13.63 5.38 -13.61
CA GLY A 13 12.46 5.09 -14.41
C GLY A 13 12.15 6.21 -15.39
N VAL A 14 11.46 5.87 -16.48
CA VAL A 14 10.96 6.81 -17.47
C VAL A 14 9.44 6.78 -17.42
N VAL A 15 8.83 7.96 -17.36
CA VAL A 15 7.37 8.14 -17.38
C VAL A 15 6.99 9.12 -18.48
N SER A 16 5.72 9.08 -18.90
CA SER A 16 5.18 10.09 -19.82
C SER A 16 5.38 11.50 -19.25
N SER A 17 5.60 12.48 -20.12
CA SER A 17 5.73 13.90 -19.75
C SER A 17 4.47 14.49 -19.09
N LEU A 18 3.37 13.74 -19.07
CA LEU A 18 2.14 14.08 -18.35
C LEU A 18 2.27 13.94 -16.82
N TYR A 19 3.28 13.21 -16.33
CA TYR A 19 3.52 13.04 -14.89
C TYR A 19 4.48 14.09 -14.35
N ILE A 20 4.16 14.61 -13.16
CA ILE A 20 5.08 15.46 -12.40
C ILE A 20 6.09 14.55 -11.70
N CYS A 21 7.36 14.69 -12.04
CA CYS A 21 8.47 13.99 -11.38
C CYS A 21 9.17 14.92 -10.40
N PHE A 22 9.34 14.49 -9.16
CA PHE A 22 9.99 15.28 -8.12
C PHE A 22 10.67 14.38 -7.09
N ARG A 23 11.57 14.96 -6.29
CA ARG A 23 12.24 14.28 -5.18
C ARG A 23 12.37 15.20 -3.97
N LEU A 24 12.59 14.62 -2.81
CA LEU A 24 13.09 15.36 -1.65
C LEU A 24 14.48 15.92 -1.97
N ARG A 25 14.72 17.19 -1.60
CA ARG A 25 16.02 17.83 -1.78
C ARG A 25 17.06 17.14 -0.90
N ASP A 26 18.30 17.12 -1.37
CA ASP A 26 19.41 16.60 -0.57
C ASP A 26 19.58 17.44 0.71
N GLY A 27 19.74 16.76 1.85
CA GLY A 27 19.82 17.41 3.16
C GLY A 27 18.49 17.94 3.72
N ALA A 28 17.35 17.66 3.07
CA ALA A 28 16.05 18.02 3.64
C ALA A 28 15.80 17.28 4.96
N GLU A 29 15.30 17.99 5.98
CA GLU A 29 14.78 17.41 7.21
C GLU A 29 13.39 16.79 6.96
N ALA A 30 13.39 15.67 6.23
CA ALA A 30 12.19 14.99 5.77
C ALA A 30 12.40 13.47 5.74
N ASP A 31 11.35 12.71 6.05
CA ASP A 31 11.35 11.26 5.94
C ASP A 31 10.57 10.79 4.71
N ALA A 32 11.20 9.98 3.86
CA ALA A 32 10.61 9.54 2.59
C ALA A 32 9.44 8.57 2.79
N ASP A 33 9.52 7.69 3.79
CA ASP A 33 8.46 6.73 4.09
C ASP A 33 7.24 7.43 4.69
N PHE A 34 7.45 8.46 5.52
CA PHE A 34 6.36 9.32 5.96
C PHE A 34 5.62 9.93 4.77
N PHE A 35 6.33 10.51 3.79
CA PHE A 35 5.69 11.11 2.62
C PHE A 35 5.00 10.09 1.73
N ARG A 36 5.52 8.86 1.63
CA ARG A 36 4.83 7.76 0.97
C ARG A 36 3.44 7.56 1.60
N HIS A 37 3.38 7.35 2.92
CA HIS A 37 2.11 7.20 3.64
C HIS A 37 1.21 8.43 3.51
N TYR A 38 1.78 9.63 3.68
CA TYR A 38 1.06 10.90 3.59
C TYR A 38 0.31 11.05 2.25
N PHE A 39 0.97 10.71 1.15
CA PHE A 39 0.35 10.78 -0.17
C PHE A 39 -0.59 9.61 -0.45
N GLU A 40 -0.27 8.40 0.03
CA GLU A 40 -1.13 7.22 -0.14
C GLU A 40 -2.47 7.35 0.56
N GLU A 41 -2.47 7.93 1.76
CA GLU A 41 -3.68 8.23 2.54
C GLU A 41 -4.40 9.49 2.05
N GLY A 42 -3.89 10.15 1.00
CA GLY A 42 -4.58 11.26 0.36
C GLY A 42 -4.55 12.56 1.17
N MET A 43 -3.58 12.75 2.06
CA MET A 43 -3.47 13.96 2.89
C MET A 43 -3.29 15.25 2.05
N LEU A 44 -2.84 15.13 0.80
CA LEU A 44 -2.72 16.24 -0.15
C LEU A 44 -4.00 16.45 -0.99
N ASN A 45 -4.99 15.56 -0.88
CA ASN A 45 -6.13 15.51 -1.80
C ASN A 45 -7.02 16.74 -1.74
N GLU A 46 -7.24 17.28 -0.55
CA GLU A 46 -8.01 18.50 -0.38
C GLU A 46 -7.36 19.67 -1.15
N GLY A 47 -6.06 19.90 -0.95
CA GLY A 47 -5.34 20.95 -1.67
C GLY A 47 -5.32 20.73 -3.18
N LEU A 48 -5.12 19.49 -3.61
CA LEU A 48 -5.13 19.12 -5.03
C LEU A 48 -6.50 19.33 -5.67
N SER A 49 -7.59 19.03 -4.98
CA SER A 49 -8.95 19.27 -5.48
C SER A 49 -9.23 20.75 -5.74
N GLY A 50 -8.64 21.65 -4.94
CA GLY A 50 -8.80 23.10 -5.11
C GLY A 50 -8.04 23.69 -6.30
N ILE A 51 -7.00 23.01 -6.80
CA ILE A 51 -6.19 23.47 -7.94
C ILE A 51 -6.38 22.62 -9.20
N ALA A 52 -7.09 21.50 -9.09
CA ALA A 52 -7.41 20.64 -10.21
C ALA A 52 -8.38 21.36 -11.17
N GLN A 53 -7.95 21.54 -12.42
CA GLN A 53 -8.77 22.16 -13.47
C GLN A 53 -9.22 21.09 -14.47
N GLU A 54 -10.50 21.06 -14.81
CA GLU A 54 -10.97 20.27 -15.95
C GLU A 54 -10.53 20.97 -17.25
N GLY A 55 -9.92 20.23 -18.17
CA GLY A 55 -9.49 20.81 -19.44
C GLY A 55 -10.66 21.21 -20.34
N ALA A 56 -10.46 22.23 -21.19
CA ALA A 56 -11.45 22.63 -22.23
C ALA A 56 -11.66 21.55 -23.31
N ARG A 57 -10.70 20.64 -23.44
CA ARG A 57 -10.84 19.32 -24.04
C ARG A 57 -10.97 18.37 -22.84
N ASN A 58 -11.82 17.35 -22.86
CA ASN A 58 -11.93 16.19 -21.92
C ASN A 58 -13.23 16.26 -21.08
N HIS A 59 -14.22 15.37 -21.19
CA HIS A 59 -14.20 13.94 -20.77
C HIS A 59 -13.65 13.66 -19.35
N GLY A 60 -13.58 14.66 -18.45
CA GLY A 60 -13.35 14.41 -17.01
C GLY A 60 -11.89 14.18 -16.57
N LEU A 61 -10.90 14.55 -17.39
CA LEU A 61 -9.49 14.51 -16.99
C LEU A 61 -9.09 15.83 -16.32
N LEU A 62 -8.75 15.75 -15.02
CA LEU A 62 -8.27 16.87 -14.21
C LEU A 62 -6.77 17.11 -14.43
N ASN A 63 -6.39 18.34 -14.75
CA ASN A 63 -5.01 18.79 -14.88
C ASN A 63 -4.57 19.59 -13.66
N VAL A 64 -3.33 19.38 -13.22
CA VAL A 64 -2.67 20.15 -12.16
C VAL A 64 -1.38 20.74 -12.73
N GLY A 65 -1.26 22.06 -12.71
CA GLY A 65 -0.04 22.76 -13.14
C GLY A 65 1.12 22.47 -12.18
N VAL A 66 2.33 22.27 -12.72
CA VAL A 66 3.54 21.99 -11.91
C VAL A 66 3.77 23.08 -10.86
N GLY A 67 3.63 24.36 -11.25
CA GLY A 67 3.79 25.48 -10.34
C GLY A 67 2.77 25.50 -9.21
N ASP A 68 1.52 25.10 -9.48
CA ASP A 68 0.45 25.10 -8.47
C ASP A 68 0.56 23.89 -7.55
N PHE A 69 1.00 22.74 -8.07
CA PHE A 69 1.33 21.57 -7.26
C PHE A 69 2.33 21.91 -6.15
N PHE A 70 3.42 22.60 -6.48
CA PHE A 70 4.46 22.97 -5.50
C PHE A 70 4.09 24.16 -4.60
N LYS A 71 2.98 24.86 -4.87
CA LYS A 71 2.43 25.89 -3.96
C LYS A 71 1.54 25.31 -2.88
N LEU A 72 1.14 24.04 -3.00
CA LEU A 72 0.33 23.38 -1.99
C LEU A 72 1.08 23.36 -0.66
N ARG A 73 0.37 23.74 0.40
CA ARG A 73 0.92 23.75 1.76
C ARG A 73 0.76 22.38 2.39
N LEU A 74 1.86 21.88 2.93
CA LEU A 74 1.91 20.63 3.67
C LEU A 74 1.82 20.93 5.15
N HIS A 75 0.85 20.35 5.84
CA HIS A 75 0.76 20.36 7.29
C HIS A 75 1.36 19.05 7.79
N ILE A 76 2.64 19.10 8.19
CA ILE A 76 3.44 17.93 8.55
C ILE A 76 4.21 18.20 9.85
N PRO A 77 4.49 17.18 10.66
CA PRO A 77 5.27 17.34 11.88
C PRO A 77 6.77 17.43 11.56
N ASP A 78 7.61 17.61 12.58
CA ASP A 78 9.06 17.58 12.43
C ASP A 78 9.58 16.18 12.00
N VAL A 79 10.82 16.12 11.52
CA VAL A 79 11.40 14.88 10.97
C VAL A 79 11.50 13.75 12.00
N ILE A 80 11.64 14.04 13.30
CA ILE A 80 11.71 13.00 14.34
C ILE A 80 10.36 12.33 14.46
N GLU A 81 9.29 13.11 14.48
CA GLU A 81 7.92 12.60 14.55
C GLU A 81 7.50 11.92 13.24
N GLN A 82 7.90 12.46 12.07
CA GLN A 82 7.69 11.80 10.78
C GLN A 82 8.25 10.37 10.77
N ARG A 83 9.49 10.19 11.24
CA ARG A 83 10.14 8.86 11.34
C ARG A 83 9.40 7.90 12.25
N ARG A 84 8.88 8.38 13.39
CA ARG A 84 8.10 7.56 14.33
C ARG A 84 6.80 7.09 13.70
N ILE A 85 6.07 8.01 13.06
CA ILE A 85 4.82 7.70 12.34
C ILE A 85 5.10 6.66 11.25
N ALA A 86 6.10 6.92 10.41
CA ALA A 86 6.50 6.01 9.32
C ALA A 86 6.87 4.62 9.84
N ALA A 87 7.64 4.53 10.93
CA ALA A 87 8.04 3.26 11.53
C ALA A 87 6.84 2.43 12.00
N ILE A 88 5.86 3.06 12.66
CA ILE A 88 4.64 2.37 13.13
C ILE A 88 3.81 1.86 11.95
N LEU A 89 3.60 2.69 10.93
CA LEU A 89 2.83 2.30 9.74
C LEU A 89 3.52 1.21 8.94
N ASN A 90 4.84 1.31 8.74
CA ASN A 90 5.64 0.28 8.09
C ASN A 90 5.57 -1.06 8.84
N MET A 91 5.63 -1.03 10.18
CA MET A 91 5.50 -2.23 11.00
C MET A 91 4.11 -2.87 10.85
N ALA A 92 3.05 -2.07 10.77
CA ALA A 92 1.69 -2.54 10.55
C ALA A 92 1.55 -3.22 9.17
N GLU A 93 2.03 -2.57 8.09
CA GLU A 93 2.05 -3.14 6.75
C GLU A 93 2.83 -4.46 6.69
N GLN A 94 3.99 -4.53 7.35
CA GLN A 94 4.80 -5.75 7.40
C GLN A 94 4.03 -6.88 8.10
N LYS A 95 3.37 -6.58 9.23
CA LYS A 95 2.56 -7.55 9.96
C LYS A 95 1.39 -8.06 9.11
N GLU A 96 0.70 -7.17 8.40
CA GLU A 96 -0.39 -7.54 7.49
C GLU A 96 0.09 -8.49 6.39
N ARG A 97 1.22 -8.18 5.76
CA ARG A 97 1.84 -9.05 4.73
C ARG A 97 2.15 -10.44 5.26
N LEU A 98 2.72 -10.53 6.47
CA LEU A 98 3.04 -11.81 7.11
C LEU A 98 1.79 -12.64 7.41
N ILE A 99 0.75 -12.01 7.98
CA ILE A 99 -0.51 -12.69 8.30
C ILE A 99 -1.19 -13.17 7.02
N THR A 100 -1.24 -12.33 5.97
CA THR A 100 -1.84 -12.69 4.68
C THR A 100 -1.10 -13.86 4.04
N ALA A 101 0.23 -13.89 4.10
CA ALA A 101 1.03 -15.00 3.61
C ALA A 101 0.78 -16.30 4.41
N GLN A 102 0.68 -16.23 5.74
CA GLN A 102 0.35 -17.36 6.60
C GLN A 102 -1.05 -17.91 6.29
N LEU A 103 -2.03 -17.03 6.11
CA LEU A 103 -3.40 -17.40 5.74
C LEU A 103 -3.44 -18.12 4.40
N GLY A 104 -2.65 -17.67 3.42
CA GLY A 104 -2.49 -18.35 2.12
C GLY A 104 -2.00 -19.79 2.30
N LYS A 105 -0.92 -19.98 3.06
CA LYS A 105 -0.35 -21.32 3.34
C LYS A 105 -1.36 -22.25 4.03
N LEU A 106 -2.06 -21.76 5.05
CA LEU A 106 -3.07 -22.54 5.77
C LEU A 106 -4.25 -22.94 4.86
N ARG A 107 -4.66 -22.07 3.94
CA ARG A 107 -5.69 -22.40 2.94
C ARG A 107 -5.23 -23.49 1.98
N ASP A 108 -3.98 -23.45 1.55
CA ASP A 108 -3.40 -24.46 0.68
C ASP A 108 -3.25 -25.81 1.40
N GLU A 109 -2.77 -25.80 2.64
CA GLU A 109 -2.68 -26.98 3.50
C GLU A 109 -4.05 -27.61 3.73
N LYS A 110 -5.06 -26.79 4.06
CA LYS A 110 -6.45 -27.26 4.21
C LYS A 110 -6.94 -27.91 2.93
N LYS A 111 -6.72 -27.29 1.76
CA LYS A 111 -7.16 -27.83 0.46
C LYS A 111 -6.47 -29.17 0.16
N ALA A 112 -5.17 -29.26 0.36
CA ALA A 112 -4.40 -30.47 0.15
C ALA A 112 -4.84 -31.59 1.09
N LEU A 113 -5.03 -31.28 2.37
CA LEU A 113 -5.51 -32.23 3.37
C LEU A 113 -6.90 -32.75 3.02
N MET A 114 -7.84 -31.87 2.68
CA MET A 114 -9.19 -32.27 2.26
C MET A 114 -9.15 -33.18 1.03
N SER A 115 -8.30 -32.90 0.05
CA SER A 115 -8.11 -33.78 -1.11
C SER A 115 -7.61 -35.17 -0.70
N GLN A 116 -6.63 -35.25 0.21
CA GLN A 116 -6.11 -36.54 0.70
C GLN A 116 -7.15 -37.33 1.50
N LEU A 117 -7.99 -36.65 2.28
CA LEU A 117 -9.05 -37.28 3.07
C LEU A 117 -10.18 -37.81 2.18
N LEU A 118 -10.67 -37.00 1.24
CA LEU A 118 -11.78 -37.36 0.34
C LEU A 118 -11.37 -38.43 -0.68
N THR A 119 -10.13 -38.40 -1.16
CA THR A 119 -9.59 -39.48 -2.02
C THR A 119 -9.13 -40.71 -1.23
N GLY A 120 -9.08 -40.60 0.09
CA GLY A 120 -8.72 -41.71 0.97
C GLY A 120 -7.25 -42.09 1.00
N LYS A 121 -6.38 -41.28 0.39
CA LYS A 121 -4.93 -41.37 0.56
C LYS A 121 -4.53 -41.22 2.03
N ARG A 122 -5.31 -40.46 2.81
CA ARG A 122 -5.19 -40.35 4.26
C ARG A 122 -6.52 -40.73 4.91
N ARG A 123 -6.48 -41.59 5.93
CA ARG A 123 -7.65 -42.03 6.70
C ARG A 123 -7.59 -41.45 8.11
N VAL A 124 -8.72 -40.99 8.62
CA VAL A 124 -8.86 -40.57 10.02
C VAL A 124 -9.11 -41.83 10.84
N ARG A 125 -8.30 -42.06 11.89
CA ARG A 125 -8.59 -43.07 12.91
C ARG A 125 -9.19 -42.33 14.10
N LEU A 126 -10.41 -42.68 14.47
CA LEU A 126 -11.05 -42.13 15.66
C LEU A 126 -10.53 -42.88 16.91
N PRO A 127 -10.37 -42.18 18.04
CA PRO A 127 -10.25 -42.81 19.35
C PRO A 127 -11.43 -43.75 19.65
N ALA A 128 -11.21 -44.79 20.47
CA ALA A 128 -12.18 -45.86 20.72
C ALA A 128 -13.51 -45.36 21.34
N ASP A 129 -13.42 -44.26 22.08
CA ASP A 129 -14.50 -43.52 22.74
C ASP A 129 -15.38 -42.72 21.76
N GLU A 130 -14.83 -42.24 20.64
CA GLU A 130 -15.59 -41.52 19.60
C GLU A 130 -16.18 -42.47 18.55
N ALA A 131 -15.54 -43.62 18.32
CA ALA A 131 -16.02 -44.63 17.38
C ALA A 131 -17.30 -45.35 17.85
N ALA A 132 -17.60 -45.33 19.16
CA ALA A 132 -18.78 -45.95 19.74
C ALA A 132 -20.09 -45.15 19.52
N HIS A 133 -19.98 -43.90 19.04
CA HIS A 133 -21.08 -42.96 18.88
C HIS A 133 -21.26 -42.44 17.42
N ALA A 134 -20.50 -42.98 16.47
CA ALA A 134 -20.58 -42.67 15.03
C ALA A 134 -21.30 -43.79 14.27
#